data_AF-A0C1Q6-F1
#
_entry.id   AF-A0C1Q6-F1
#
_cell.length_a   1.000
_cell.length_b   1.000
_cell.length_c   1.000
_cell.angle_alpha   90.00
_cell.angle_beta   90.00
_cell.angle_gamma   90.00
#
_symmetry.space_group_name_H-M   'P 1'
#
loop_
_entity.id
_entity.type
_entity.pdbx_description
1 polymer ?
#
loop_
_entity_poly.entity_id
_entity_poly.type
_entity_poly.pdbx_seq_one_letter_code
_entity_poly.pdbx_strand_id
1 'polypeptide(L)'
;MMLIDPQNKLLQTQIMDLIMKKDPRIVVAKDYNYSCTKLQYKEDGKLFLSFTCFNYNEIFSIAGNYMIEKYYKDYTKEAADVGFHLTFSFDAQSAKEEPKIPKNATEAEKAELQELKQQIRAENQKLFEKVTKDFSQIRRNFYAAAFE
;
A
#
# COMPACT_ATOMS: atom_id res chain seq x y z
N MET A 1 7.51 -29.09 -3.86
CA MET A 1 7.67 -27.83 -4.63
C MET A 1 7.25 -26.70 -3.71
N MET A 2 8.16 -25.82 -3.27
CA MET A 2 7.75 -24.65 -2.49
C MET A 2 7.01 -23.70 -3.42
N LEU A 3 5.78 -23.33 -3.07
CA LEU A 3 5.03 -22.31 -3.77
C LEU A 3 5.76 -20.96 -3.59
N ILE A 4 5.99 -20.26 -4.70
CA ILE A 4 6.57 -18.91 -4.66
C ILE A 4 5.53 -17.97 -4.06
N ASP A 5 5.97 -17.12 -3.14
CA ASP A 5 5.10 -16.11 -2.53
C ASP A 5 4.61 -15.12 -3.62
N PRO A 6 3.29 -14.92 -3.77
CA PRO A 6 2.76 -13.96 -4.73
C PRO A 6 3.05 -12.50 -4.36
N GLN A 7 3.44 -12.24 -3.10
CA GLN A 7 3.78 -10.91 -2.60
C GLN A 7 5.28 -10.63 -2.70
N ASN A 8 5.62 -9.39 -3.05
CA ASN A 8 6.98 -8.91 -2.95
C ASN A 8 7.32 -8.61 -1.48
N LYS A 9 8.20 -9.42 -0.89
CA LYS A 9 8.60 -9.30 0.53
C LYS A 9 9.23 -7.95 0.88
N LEU A 10 9.96 -7.33 -0.04
CA LEU A 10 10.52 -6.00 0.20
C LEU A 10 9.37 -5.00 0.38
N LEU A 11 8.43 -4.95 -0.56
CA LEU A 11 7.26 -4.06 -0.45
C LEU A 11 6.47 -4.32 0.84
N GLN A 12 6.23 -5.60 1.16
CA GLN A 12 5.50 -6.01 2.36
C GLN A 12 6.10 -5.40 3.65
N THR A 13 7.42 -5.38 3.76
CA THR A 13 8.12 -4.84 4.94
C THR A 13 8.23 -3.32 4.95
N GLN A 14 8.24 -2.67 3.78
CA GLN A 14 8.50 -1.22 3.70
C GLN A 14 7.23 -0.36 3.76
N ILE A 15 6.06 -0.87 3.33
CA ILE A 15 4.83 -0.06 3.26
C ILE A 15 4.44 0.52 4.61
N MET A 16 4.38 -0.32 5.65
CA MET A 16 4.00 0.12 6.99
C MET A 16 5.00 1.14 7.54
N ASP A 17 6.29 0.91 7.32
CA ASP A 17 7.36 1.79 7.76
C ASP A 17 7.26 3.18 7.12
N LEU A 18 7.02 3.24 5.80
CA LEU A 18 6.84 4.48 5.06
C LEU A 18 5.64 5.28 5.58
N ILE A 19 4.49 4.61 5.80
CA ILE A 19 3.27 5.27 6.27
C ILE A 19 3.43 5.77 7.72
N MET A 20 3.85 4.90 8.63
CA MET A 20 3.91 5.21 10.07
C MET A 20 4.95 6.29 10.39
N LYS A 21 6.08 6.29 9.68
CA LYS A 21 7.15 7.28 9.86
C LYS A 21 6.96 8.53 9.00
N LYS A 22 5.95 8.54 8.12
CA LYS A 22 5.77 9.56 7.07
C LYS A 22 7.08 9.77 6.29
N ASP A 23 7.77 8.66 6.00
CA ASP A 23 9.15 8.66 5.48
C ASP A 23 9.14 8.91 3.95
N PRO A 24 9.71 10.02 3.46
CA PRO A 24 9.67 10.38 2.04
C PRO A 24 10.62 9.56 1.16
N ARG A 25 11.37 8.61 1.74
CA ARG A 25 12.32 7.78 1.01
C ARG A 25 11.63 6.98 -0.09
N ILE A 26 12.31 6.89 -1.23
CA ILE A 26 11.89 6.06 -2.36
C ILE A 26 12.37 4.61 -2.13
N VAL A 27 11.45 3.66 -2.24
CA VAL A 27 11.75 2.23 -2.25
C VAL A 27 11.51 1.69 -3.65
N VAL A 28 12.51 1.04 -4.23
CA VAL A 28 12.39 0.38 -5.54
C VAL A 28 12.59 -1.12 -5.37
N ALA A 29 11.59 -1.91 -5.75
CA ALA A 29 11.63 -3.36 -5.72
C ALA A 29 11.62 -3.90 -7.15
N LYS A 30 12.66 -4.66 -7.50
CA LYS A 30 12.68 -5.49 -8.71
C LYS A 30 12.02 -6.83 -8.41
N ASP A 31 11.30 -7.37 -9.38
CA ASP A 31 10.58 -8.63 -9.24
C ASP A 31 10.69 -9.42 -10.57
N TYR A 32 10.13 -10.62 -10.62
CA TYR A 32 10.13 -11.48 -11.80
C TYR A 32 9.49 -10.78 -13.01
N ASN A 33 9.71 -11.33 -14.21
CA ASN A 33 9.16 -10.80 -15.47
C ASN A 33 9.58 -9.34 -15.73
N TYR A 34 10.83 -9.01 -15.41
CA TYR A 34 11.38 -7.65 -15.57
C TYR A 34 10.48 -6.57 -14.97
N SER A 35 9.76 -6.91 -13.91
CA SER A 35 8.85 -5.98 -13.28
C SER A 35 9.56 -5.19 -12.19
N CYS A 36 9.13 -3.94 -12.05
CA CYS A 36 9.69 -3.01 -11.09
C CYS A 36 8.55 -2.22 -10.46
N THR A 37 8.63 -2.11 -9.15
CA THR A 37 7.67 -1.38 -8.34
C THR A 37 8.40 -0.31 -7.55
N LYS A 38 7.88 0.91 -7.55
CA LYS A 38 8.35 2.02 -6.73
C LYS A 38 7.28 2.39 -5.71
N LEU A 39 7.70 2.53 -4.45
CA LEU A 39 6.91 3.11 -3.37
C LEU A 39 7.50 4.45 -2.95
N GLN A 40 6.64 5.44 -2.69
CA GLN A 40 7.05 6.74 -2.17
C GLN A 40 5.92 7.37 -1.36
N TYR A 41 6.19 7.70 -0.09
CA TYR A 41 5.32 8.58 0.67
C TYR A 41 5.62 10.04 0.27
N LYS A 42 4.59 10.84 0.01
CA LYS A 42 4.75 12.25 -0.36
C LYS A 42 4.22 13.17 0.75
N GLU A 43 4.62 14.44 0.68
CA GLU A 43 4.28 15.46 1.69
C GLU A 43 2.77 15.73 1.78
N ASP A 44 2.02 15.47 0.70
CA ASP A 44 0.56 15.51 0.68
C ASP A 44 -0.09 14.38 1.50
N GLY A 45 0.72 13.52 2.12
CA GLY A 45 0.28 12.44 3.00
C GLY A 45 -0.17 11.19 2.26
N LYS A 46 0.08 11.09 0.95
CA LYS A 46 -0.26 9.93 0.15
C LYS A 46 0.92 8.99 -0.03
N LEU A 47 0.63 7.69 -0.03
CA LEU A 47 1.57 6.65 -0.46
C LEU A 47 1.33 6.36 -1.95
N PHE A 48 2.35 6.57 -2.77
CA PHE A 48 2.35 6.27 -4.20
C PHE A 48 2.95 4.90 -4.47
N LEU A 49 2.31 4.15 -5.37
CA LEU A 49 2.77 2.89 -5.94
C LEU A 49 2.87 3.04 -7.45
N SER A 50 4.08 2.98 -8.00
CA SER A 50 4.30 2.95 -9.45
C SER A 50 4.77 1.57 -9.88
N PHE A 51 4.26 1.06 -11.00
CA PHE A 51 4.53 -0.29 -11.50
C PHE A 51 4.86 -0.28 -13.00
N THR A 52 5.78 -1.16 -13.37
CA THR A 52 6.16 -1.42 -14.76
C THR A 52 6.56 -2.88 -14.94
N CYS A 53 6.31 -3.43 -16.13
CA CYS A 53 6.76 -4.74 -16.58
C CYS A 53 6.95 -4.72 -18.10
N PHE A 54 7.67 -5.70 -18.65
CA PHE A 54 8.05 -5.69 -20.08
C PHE A 54 6.86 -5.78 -21.05
N ASN A 55 5.81 -6.53 -20.70
CA ASN A 55 4.63 -6.75 -21.53
C ASN A 55 3.40 -5.95 -21.06
N TYR A 56 3.63 -4.80 -20.41
CA TYR A 56 2.56 -4.01 -19.81
C TYR A 56 1.44 -3.68 -20.80
N ASN A 57 1.77 -3.12 -21.96
CA ASN A 57 0.76 -2.64 -22.92
C ASN A 57 -0.14 -3.77 -23.43
N GLU A 58 0.42 -4.96 -23.67
CA GLU A 58 -0.31 -6.12 -24.15
C GLU A 58 -1.33 -6.59 -23.10
N ILE A 59 -0.88 -6.84 -21.87
CA ILE A 59 -1.75 -7.33 -20.79
C ILE A 59 -2.78 -6.27 -20.38
N PHE A 60 -2.36 -5.01 -20.28
CA PHE A 60 -3.25 -3.92 -19.89
C PHE A 60 -4.35 -3.68 -20.93
N SER A 61 -4.08 -3.88 -22.22
CA SER A 61 -5.11 -3.78 -23.26
C SER A 61 -6.21 -4.83 -23.15
N ILE A 62 -5.91 -5.99 -22.56
CA ILE A 62 -6.84 -7.10 -22.38
C ILE A 62 -7.67 -6.93 -21.10
N ALA A 63 -7.01 -6.62 -19.97
CA ALA A 63 -7.64 -6.68 -18.65
C ALA A 63 -7.29 -5.53 -17.70
N GLY A 64 -6.69 -4.44 -18.19
CA GLY A 64 -6.23 -3.33 -17.34
C GLY A 64 -7.35 -2.64 -16.56
N ASN A 65 -8.50 -2.39 -17.20
CA ASN A 65 -9.65 -1.78 -16.52
C ASN A 65 -10.24 -2.70 -15.45
N TYR A 66 -10.40 -3.99 -15.77
CA TYR A 66 -10.89 -4.99 -14.81
C TYR A 66 -9.96 -5.12 -13.60
N MET A 67 -8.64 -5.12 -13.82
CA MET A 67 -7.65 -5.11 -12.73
C MET A 67 -7.83 -3.92 -11.80
N ILE A 68 -8.03 -2.71 -12.35
CA ILE A 68 -8.26 -1.50 -11.57
C ILE A 68 -9.55 -1.62 -10.76
N GLU A 69 -10.66 -1.99 -11.40
CA GLU A 69 -11.97 -2.10 -10.74
C GLU A 69 -12.01 -3.18 -9.64
N LYS A 70 -11.31 -4.30 -9.86
CA LYS A 70 -11.32 -5.42 -8.92
C LYS A 70 -10.39 -5.21 -7.74
N TYR A 71 -9.15 -4.78 -8.00
CA TYR A 71 -8.09 -4.75 -7.01
C TYR A 71 -7.75 -3.35 -6.52
N TYR A 72 -7.96 -2.32 -7.34
CA TYR A 72 -7.50 -0.97 -7.06
C TYR A 72 -8.60 0.10 -7.04
N LYS A 73 -9.88 -0.29 -6.92
CA LYS A 73 -11.03 0.65 -6.90
C LYS A 73 -11.01 1.67 -5.78
N ASP A 74 -10.37 1.33 -4.66
CA ASP A 74 -10.29 2.20 -3.47
C ASP A 74 -9.04 3.08 -3.49
N TYR A 75 -8.31 3.11 -4.61
CA TYR A 75 -7.08 3.88 -4.81
C TYR A 75 -7.29 4.90 -5.93
N THR A 76 -6.57 6.02 -5.84
CA THR A 76 -6.61 7.01 -6.93
C THR A 76 -5.62 6.59 -8.01
N LYS A 77 -6.08 6.46 -9.26
CA LYS A 77 -5.19 6.29 -10.41
C LYS A 77 -4.58 7.65 -10.75
N GLU A 78 -3.26 7.72 -10.68
CA GLU A 78 -2.49 8.95 -10.88
C GLU A 78 -1.87 8.97 -12.29
N ALA A 79 -1.32 10.13 -12.66
CA ALA A 79 -0.42 10.19 -13.81
C ALA A 79 0.78 9.25 -13.59
N ALA A 80 1.19 8.54 -14.64
CA ALA A 80 2.30 7.60 -14.55
C ALA A 80 3.59 8.32 -14.19
N ASP A 81 4.29 7.78 -13.19
CA ASP A 81 5.61 8.26 -12.79
C ASP A 81 6.67 7.99 -13.87
N VAL A 82 7.73 8.78 -13.91
CA VAL A 82 8.76 8.68 -14.94
C VAL A 82 9.42 7.30 -14.91
N GLY A 83 9.37 6.60 -16.04
CA GLY A 83 9.92 5.24 -16.18
C GLY A 83 8.97 4.12 -15.71
N PHE A 84 7.73 4.45 -15.34
CA PHE A 84 6.70 3.50 -14.96
C PHE A 84 5.48 3.59 -15.89
N HIS A 85 4.69 2.53 -15.94
CA HIS A 85 3.51 2.46 -16.81
C HIS A 85 2.20 2.77 -16.09
N LEU A 86 2.15 2.50 -14.78
CA LEU A 86 0.95 2.65 -13.96
C LEU A 86 1.33 3.22 -12.60
N THR A 87 0.55 4.17 -12.09
CA THR A 87 0.73 4.72 -10.75
C THR A 87 -0.61 4.82 -10.03
N PHE A 88 -0.65 4.35 -8.78
CA PHE A 88 -1.76 4.53 -7.85
C PHE A 88 -1.30 5.31 -6.63
N SER A 89 -2.24 6.00 -5.99
CA SER A 89 -2.02 6.61 -4.68
C SER A 89 -3.08 6.15 -3.68
N PHE A 90 -2.64 6.06 -2.42
CA PHE A 90 -3.45 5.78 -1.25
C PHE A 90 -3.31 6.95 -0.28
N ASP A 91 -4.43 7.51 0.17
CA ASP A 91 -4.42 8.52 1.22
C ASP A 91 -4.07 7.89 2.58
N ALA A 92 -2.80 7.99 2.95
CA ALA A 92 -2.27 7.43 4.17
C ALA A 92 -2.52 8.33 5.40
N GLN A 93 -3.07 9.55 5.21
CA GLN A 93 -3.55 10.38 6.32
C GLN A 93 -4.83 9.81 6.96
N SER A 94 -5.49 8.87 6.29
CA SER A 94 -6.60 8.10 6.86
C SER A 94 -6.18 7.25 8.08
N ALA A 95 -4.88 6.98 8.25
CA ALA A 95 -4.35 6.34 9.45
C ALA A 95 -4.37 7.32 10.64
N LYS A 96 -5.12 6.97 11.70
CA LYS A 96 -5.28 7.83 12.88
C LYS A 96 -4.03 7.79 13.78
N GLU A 97 -3.62 8.93 14.31
CA GLU A 97 -2.53 8.97 15.29
C GLU A 97 -2.98 8.43 16.66
N GLU A 98 -2.13 7.66 17.34
CA GLU A 98 -2.44 7.15 18.68
C GLU A 98 -2.45 8.29 19.71
N PRO A 99 -3.49 8.41 20.56
CA PRO A 99 -3.52 9.45 21.58
C PRO A 99 -2.40 9.24 22.60
N LYS A 100 -1.72 10.33 22.98
CA LYS A 100 -0.75 10.34 24.08
C LYS A 100 -1.51 10.41 25.40
N ILE A 101 -1.18 9.50 26.32
CA ILE A 101 -1.77 9.50 27.67
C ILE A 101 -1.00 10.51 28.53
N PRO A 102 -1.64 11.60 29.02
CA PRO A 102 -1.00 12.56 29.90
C PRO A 102 -0.58 11.92 31.23
N LYS A 103 0.54 12.35 31.80
CA LYS A 103 1.02 11.82 33.09
C LYS A 103 0.07 12.10 34.27
N ASN A 104 -0.71 13.17 34.15
CA ASN A 104 -1.64 13.68 35.16
C ASN A 104 -3.11 13.30 34.90
N ALA A 105 -3.38 12.44 33.91
CA ALA A 105 -4.74 11.96 33.65
C ALA A 105 -5.27 11.17 34.85
N THR A 106 -6.57 11.30 35.12
CA THR A 106 -7.28 10.50 36.12
C THR A 106 -7.36 9.03 35.68
N GLU A 107 -7.62 8.12 36.62
CA GLU A 107 -7.76 6.69 36.29
C GLU A 107 -8.89 6.42 35.29
N ALA A 108 -9.99 7.18 35.35
CA ALA A 108 -11.07 7.09 34.37
C ALA A 108 -10.62 7.56 32.97
N GLU A 109 -9.96 8.71 32.87
CA GLU A 109 -9.42 9.23 31.60
C GLU A 109 -8.34 8.32 31.01
N LYS A 110 -7.50 7.70 31.85
CA LYS A 110 -6.51 6.72 31.38
C LYS A 110 -7.19 5.50 30.77
N ALA A 111 -8.24 4.98 31.38
CA ALA A 111 -8.98 3.83 30.87
C ALA A 111 -9.64 4.15 29.51
N GLU A 112 -10.32 5.29 29.39
CA GLU A 112 -10.93 5.74 28.13
C GLU A 112 -9.89 5.94 27.01
N LEU A 113 -8.77 6.59 27.32
CA LEU A 113 -7.68 6.79 26.35
C LEU A 113 -7.03 5.46 25.94
N GLN A 114 -6.98 4.48 26.83
CA GLN A 114 -6.42 3.17 26.55
C GLN A 114 -7.35 2.33 25.65
N GLU A 115 -8.66 2.40 25.86
CA GLU A 115 -9.65 1.80 24.96
C GLU A 115 -9.63 2.45 23.57
N LEU A 116 -9.63 3.79 23.51
CA LEU A 116 -9.53 4.53 22.25
C LEU A 116 -8.25 4.17 21.48
N LYS A 117 -7.11 4.07 22.19
CA LYS A 117 -5.83 3.65 21.60
C LYS A 117 -5.89 2.25 21.02
N GLN A 118 -6.55 1.31 21.69
CA GLN A 118 -6.73 -0.06 21.17
C GLN A 118 -7.62 -0.08 19.92
N GLN A 119 -8.70 0.70 19.90
CA GLN A 119 -9.56 0.83 18.73
C GLN A 119 -8.81 1.40 17.52
N ILE A 120 -8.07 2.50 17.70
CA ILE A 120 -7.23 3.11 16.65
C ILE A 120 -6.21 2.12 16.10
N ARG A 121 -5.54 1.36 16.97
CA ARG A 121 -4.60 0.30 16.55
C ARG A 121 -5.25 -0.74 15.67
N ALA A 122 -6.42 -1.24 16.06
CA ALA A 122 -7.15 -2.25 15.30
C ALA A 122 -7.63 -1.71 13.94
N GLU A 123 -8.09 -0.46 13.87
CA GLU A 123 -8.48 0.20 12.62
C GLU A 123 -7.28 0.39 11.67
N ASN A 124 -6.19 0.96 12.19
CA ASN A 124 -4.96 1.16 11.42
C ASN A 124 -4.37 -0.17 10.95
N GLN A 125 -4.40 -1.21 11.78
CA GLN A 125 -3.89 -2.53 11.39
C GLN A 125 -4.65 -3.08 10.18
N LYS A 126 -5.99 -3.01 10.16
CA LYS A 126 -6.79 -3.44 8.99
C LYS A 126 -6.45 -2.65 7.73
N LEU A 127 -6.25 -1.33 7.89
CA LEU A 127 -5.85 -0.45 6.80
C LEU A 127 -4.48 -0.87 6.23
N PHE A 128 -3.49 -1.07 7.09
CA PHE A 128 -2.14 -1.47 6.70
C PHE A 128 -2.11 -2.86 6.10
N GLU A 129 -2.85 -3.83 6.66
CA GLU A 129 -2.94 -5.18 6.10
C GLU A 129 -3.50 -5.15 4.67
N LYS A 130 -4.55 -4.36 4.44
CA LYS A 130 -5.13 -4.19 3.10
C LYS A 130 -4.14 -3.56 2.14
N VAL A 131 -3.61 -2.37 2.46
CA VAL A 131 -2.69 -1.65 1.57
C VAL A 131 -1.43 -2.46 1.31
N THR A 132 -0.87 -3.07 2.35
CA THR A 132 0.31 -3.93 2.23
C THR A 132 0.05 -5.09 1.29
N LYS A 133 -1.07 -5.79 1.44
CA LYS A 133 -1.45 -6.91 0.58
C LYS A 133 -1.63 -6.47 -0.87
N ASP A 134 -2.38 -5.41 -1.11
CA ASP A 134 -2.72 -4.97 -2.47
C ASP A 134 -1.51 -4.42 -3.22
N PHE A 135 -0.64 -3.67 -2.54
CA PHE A 135 0.55 -3.08 -3.16
C PHE A 135 1.69 -4.09 -3.31
N SER A 136 1.88 -5.00 -2.35
CA SER A 136 2.94 -6.01 -2.42
C SER A 136 2.69 -7.06 -3.52
N GLN A 137 1.43 -7.28 -3.90
CA GLN A 137 1.04 -8.27 -4.91
C GLN A 137 0.67 -7.67 -6.28
N ILE A 138 1.02 -6.40 -6.56
CA ILE A 138 0.61 -5.74 -7.81
C ILE A 138 0.95 -6.53 -9.07
N ARG A 139 2.11 -7.19 -9.10
CA ARG A 139 2.49 -8.10 -10.20
C ARG A 139 1.48 -9.24 -10.36
N ARG A 140 1.11 -9.91 -9.27
CA ARG A 140 0.10 -10.99 -9.29
C ARG A 140 -1.23 -10.45 -9.77
N ASN A 141 -1.71 -9.32 -9.25
CA ASN A 141 -2.99 -8.75 -9.63
C ASN A 141 -3.03 -8.35 -11.12
N PHE A 142 -1.93 -7.76 -11.61
CA PHE A 142 -1.78 -7.37 -13.00
C PHE A 142 -1.88 -8.58 -13.95
N TYR A 143 -1.14 -9.66 -13.68
CA TYR A 143 -1.19 -10.84 -14.53
C TYR A 143 -2.46 -11.67 -14.34
N ALA A 144 -2.98 -11.78 -13.11
CA ALA A 144 -4.17 -12.57 -12.82
C ALA A 144 -5.42 -12.01 -13.51
N ALA A 145 -5.52 -10.69 -13.67
CA ALA A 145 -6.67 -10.06 -14.30
C ALA A 145 -6.93 -10.55 -15.73
N ALA A 146 -5.91 -10.99 -16.47
CA ALA A 146 -6.10 -11.53 -17.83
C ALA A 146 -6.67 -12.95 -17.88
N PHE A 147 -6.76 -13.64 -16.72
CA PHE A 147 -7.24 -15.02 -16.61
C PHE A 147 -8.54 -15.14 -15.82
N GLU A 148 -9.03 -14.04 -15.25
CA GLU A 148 -10.20 -13.97 -14.36
C GLU A 148 -11.36 -13.22 -15.02
#